data_AF-A0A7X9BA25-F1
#
_entry.id   AF-A0A7X9BA25-F1
#
_cell.length_a   1.000
_cell.length_b   1.000
_cell.length_c   1.000
_cell.angle_alpha   90.00
_cell.angle_beta   90.00
_cell.angle_gamma   90.00
#
_symmetry.space_group_name_H-M   'P 1'
#
loop_
_entity.id
_entity.type
_entity.pdbx_description
1 polymer ?
#
loop_
_entity_poly.entity_id
_entity_poly.type
_entity_poly.pdbx_seq_one_letter_code
_entity_poly.pdbx_strand_id
1 'polypeptide(L)'
;MFRFGGFRSNCGKVVTPAGETIKLNACGLSCPGPIIKVSEKMKTLKEGEVLEVSSTDPGFTSDIKAWCNNTGNTFICEEKTDNKWIVELQKGQAQKIAQEVGSVQRQAPLKKEKTMVVFSGELDKAIASFIIANGAKAMDNEVTMFFTFWGLNILRRPEPVNVKKDFMATMFGKMMPRGSQKLGLSKMNMAGMGPKMIRKVMNDKNISSLEDLIKTGIDSGIRIVACQMSMDVMGITKEELIDGVEIGGVATYLDAADDSNVNLFI
;
A
#
# COMPACT_ATOMS: atom_id res chain seq x y z
N MET A 1 -30.69 -25.21 21.80
CA MET A 1 -29.91 -25.94 20.77
C MET A 1 -30.19 -25.28 19.41
N PHE A 2 -29.50 -24.18 19.11
CA PHE A 2 -29.56 -23.55 17.79
C PHE A 2 -28.14 -23.42 17.27
N ARG A 3 -27.87 -24.18 16.21
CA ARG A 3 -26.61 -24.27 15.47
C ARG A 3 -26.34 -22.92 14.77
N PHE A 4 -25.26 -22.24 15.14
CA PHE A 4 -24.59 -21.31 14.23
C PHE A 4 -23.53 -22.10 13.43
N GLY A 5 -23.97 -22.70 12.33
CA GLY A 5 -23.10 -23.16 11.27
C GLY A 5 -23.12 -22.13 10.15
N GLY A 6 -22.10 -21.28 10.09
CA GLY A 6 -21.88 -20.32 9.01
C GLY A 6 -20.48 -20.52 8.45
N PHE A 7 -20.41 -20.85 7.17
CA PHE A 7 -19.23 -21.12 6.35
C PHE A 7 -18.00 -20.25 6.67
N ARG A 8 -16.93 -20.87 7.19
CA ARG A 8 -15.55 -20.33 7.24
C ARG A 8 -14.73 -20.94 6.11
N SER A 9 -14.97 -20.55 4.86
CA SER A 9 -14.38 -21.22 3.69
C SER A 9 -12.98 -20.75 3.29
N ASN A 10 -12.28 -19.95 4.10
CA ASN A 10 -10.91 -19.53 3.80
C ASN A 10 -9.98 -19.33 5.02
N CYS A 11 -10.32 -19.87 6.18
CA CYS A 11 -9.49 -19.77 7.38
C CYS A 11 -8.37 -20.83 7.37
N GLY A 12 -7.13 -20.42 7.64
CA GLY A 12 -6.04 -21.34 7.95
C GLY A 12 -6.42 -22.23 9.16
N LYS A 13 -5.90 -23.46 9.21
CA LYS A 13 -6.11 -24.36 10.36
C LYS A 13 -5.42 -23.77 11.59
N VAL A 14 -6.16 -23.06 12.43
CA VAL A 14 -5.66 -22.54 13.71
C VAL A 14 -5.82 -23.62 14.78
N VAL A 15 -4.73 -23.87 15.51
CA VAL A 15 -4.78 -24.57 16.79
C VAL A 15 -5.18 -23.52 17.82
N THR A 16 -6.49 -23.37 18.05
CA THR A 16 -6.97 -22.50 19.12
C THR A 16 -6.76 -23.22 20.45
N PRO A 17 -6.01 -22.66 21.42
CA PRO A 17 -6.28 -22.97 22.82
C PRO A 17 -7.75 -22.60 23.06
N ALA A 18 -8.46 -23.37 23.88
CA ALA A 18 -9.88 -23.18 24.18
C ALA A 18 -10.15 -21.85 24.94
N GLY A 19 -10.02 -20.72 24.24
CA GLY A 19 -10.14 -19.37 24.77
C GLY A 19 -11.14 -18.54 23.98
N GLU A 20 -11.80 -17.61 24.67
CA GLU A 20 -12.76 -16.67 24.12
C GLU A 20 -12.08 -15.67 23.18
N THR A 21 -12.63 -15.44 21.99
CA THR A 21 -12.10 -14.46 21.02
C THR A 21 -12.25 -13.05 21.57
N ILE A 22 -11.14 -12.34 21.74
CA ILE A 22 -11.14 -10.97 22.26
C ILE A 22 -11.44 -10.00 21.12
N LYS A 23 -12.36 -9.06 21.33
CA LYS A 23 -12.80 -8.12 20.28
C LYS A 23 -12.22 -6.72 20.46
N LEU A 24 -11.83 -6.10 19.35
CA LEU A 24 -11.34 -4.74 19.27
C LEU A 24 -12.02 -3.98 18.14
N ASN A 25 -12.63 -2.84 18.47
CA ASN A 25 -13.21 -1.94 17.48
C ASN A 25 -12.23 -0.79 17.17
N ALA A 26 -11.70 -0.81 15.95
CA ALA A 26 -10.83 0.22 15.38
C ALA A 26 -11.50 1.02 14.25
N CYS A 27 -12.82 0.86 14.04
CA CYS A 27 -13.59 1.63 13.06
C CYS A 27 -13.52 3.15 13.35
N GLY A 28 -13.61 3.95 12.29
CA GLY A 28 -13.57 5.41 12.36
C GLY A 28 -12.18 6.02 12.52
N LEU A 29 -11.12 5.20 12.54
CA LEU A 29 -9.74 5.67 12.51
C LEU A 29 -9.15 5.48 11.11
N SER A 30 -8.37 6.45 10.65
CA SER A 30 -7.49 6.30 9.48
C SER A 30 -6.12 5.79 9.91
N CYS A 31 -5.39 5.17 8.97
CA CYS A 31 -3.98 4.82 9.15
C CYS A 31 -3.17 6.00 9.74
N PRO A 32 -2.31 5.79 10.77
CA PRO A 32 -1.89 4.51 11.36
C PRO A 32 -2.73 4.04 12.56
N GLY A 33 -3.83 4.73 12.87
CA GLY A 33 -4.62 4.54 14.09
C GLY A 33 -5.06 3.09 14.38
N PRO A 34 -5.63 2.34 13.41
CA PRO A 34 -6.02 0.96 13.62
C PRO A 34 -4.86 0.06 14.08
N ILE A 35 -3.68 0.15 13.46
CA ILE A 35 -2.51 -0.64 13.82
C ILE A 35 -1.97 -0.28 15.21
N ILE A 36 -2.00 1.00 15.58
CA ILE A 36 -1.62 1.43 16.93
C ILE A 36 -2.51 0.76 17.99
N LYS A 37 -3.84 0.80 17.80
CA LYS A 37 -4.79 0.13 18.70
C LYS A 37 -4.57 -1.38 18.77
N VAL A 38 -4.29 -2.02 17.64
CA VAL A 38 -3.97 -3.46 17.61
C VAL A 38 -2.71 -3.72 18.43
N SER A 39 -1.63 -2.97 18.21
CA SER A 39 -0.36 -3.14 18.93
C SER A 39 -0.54 -2.96 20.44
N GLU A 40 -1.27 -1.93 20.86
CA GLU A 40 -1.59 -1.70 22.28
C GLU A 40 -2.38 -2.86 22.88
N LYS A 41 -3.41 -3.34 22.18
CA LYS A 41 -4.23 -4.45 22.66
C LYS A 41 -3.45 -5.77 22.69
N MET A 42 -2.67 -6.07 21.65
CA MET A 42 -1.87 -7.30 21.54
C MET A 42 -0.83 -7.43 22.67
N LYS A 43 -0.27 -6.31 23.16
CA LYS A 43 0.62 -6.32 24.33
C LYS A 43 -0.07 -6.86 25.59
N THR A 44 -1.38 -6.67 25.73
CA THR A 44 -2.16 -7.15 26.88
C THR A 44 -2.54 -8.63 26.81
N LEU A 45 -2.39 -9.27 25.65
CA LEU A 45 -2.77 -10.66 25.44
C LEU A 45 -1.68 -11.65 25.86
N LYS A 46 -2.06 -12.90 26.09
CA LYS A 46 -1.15 -14.04 26.29
C LYS A 46 -0.81 -14.71 24.95
N GLU A 47 0.33 -15.40 24.91
CA GLU A 47 0.71 -16.19 23.73
C GLU A 47 -0.39 -17.17 23.33
N GLY A 48 -0.71 -17.21 22.03
CA GLY A 48 -1.77 -18.04 21.47
C GLY A 48 -3.20 -17.50 21.61
N GLU A 49 -3.44 -16.38 22.30
CA GLU A 49 -4.76 -15.74 22.33
C GLU A 49 -5.10 -15.08 20.99
N VAL A 50 -6.40 -15.07 20.65
CA VAL A 50 -6.92 -14.54 19.38
C VAL A 50 -7.63 -13.21 19.59
N LEU A 51 -7.27 -12.24 18.76
CA LEU A 51 -7.84 -10.90 18.67
C LEU A 51 -8.62 -10.74 17.36
N GLU A 52 -9.93 -10.51 17.46
CA GLU A 52 -10.80 -10.09 16.36
C GLU A 52 -10.83 -8.56 16.30
N VAL A 53 -10.42 -7.97 15.17
CA VAL A 53 -10.35 -6.52 14.98
C VAL A 53 -11.28 -6.10 13.85
N SER A 54 -12.15 -5.12 14.11
CA SER A 54 -12.97 -4.46 13.07
C SER A 54 -12.39 -3.11 12.70
N SER A 55 -12.26 -2.81 11.41
CA SER A 55 -11.80 -1.50 10.89
C SER A 55 -12.64 -1.06 9.68
N THR A 56 -12.74 0.24 9.47
CA THR A 56 -13.35 0.86 8.27
C THR A 56 -12.30 1.42 7.31
N ASP A 57 -11.01 1.26 7.61
CA ASP A 57 -9.90 1.72 6.78
C ASP A 57 -9.60 0.69 5.66
N PRO A 58 -9.72 1.05 4.36
CA PRO A 58 -9.51 0.14 3.25
C PRO A 58 -8.11 -0.47 3.16
N GLY A 59 -7.09 0.23 3.67
CA GLY A 59 -5.71 -0.25 3.75
C GLY A 59 -5.44 -1.17 4.95
N PHE A 60 -6.41 -1.35 5.85
CA PHE A 60 -6.19 -2.06 7.11
C PHE A 60 -5.76 -3.52 6.92
N THR A 61 -6.31 -4.19 5.92
CA THR A 61 -6.03 -5.62 5.70
C THR A 61 -4.61 -5.86 5.19
N SER A 62 -4.07 -4.98 4.32
CA SER A 62 -2.67 -5.09 3.91
C SER A 62 -1.75 -4.71 5.06
N ASP A 63 -2.09 -3.65 5.79
CA ASP A 63 -1.33 -3.17 6.94
C ASP A 63 -1.25 -4.21 8.06
N ILE A 64 -2.32 -4.95 8.33
CA ILE A 64 -2.32 -5.94 9.41
C ILE A 64 -1.49 -7.17 9.07
N LYS A 65 -1.48 -7.58 7.79
CA LYS A 65 -0.64 -8.68 7.29
C LYS A 65 0.84 -8.30 7.41
N ALA A 66 1.20 -7.11 6.92
CA ALA A 66 2.53 -6.53 7.06
C ALA A 66 2.95 -6.40 8.53
N TRP A 67 2.05 -5.88 9.39
CA TRP A 67 2.32 -5.76 10.81
C TRP A 67 2.55 -7.12 11.49
N CYS A 68 1.78 -8.16 11.14
CA CYS A 68 1.99 -9.52 11.63
C CYS A 68 3.37 -10.07 11.26
N ASN A 69 3.78 -9.92 10.00
CA ASN A 69 5.11 -10.34 9.53
C ASN A 69 6.23 -9.71 10.37
N ASN A 70 6.17 -8.39 10.56
CA ASN A 70 7.20 -7.63 11.27
C ASN A 70 7.20 -7.82 12.79
N THR A 71 6.08 -8.23 13.38
CA THR A 71 5.97 -8.39 14.84
C THR A 71 6.00 -9.84 15.32
N GLY A 72 6.03 -10.80 14.39
CA GLY A 72 5.99 -12.23 14.70
C GLY A 72 4.63 -12.74 15.18
N ASN A 73 3.57 -11.96 14.98
CA ASN A 73 2.18 -12.37 15.26
C ASN A 73 1.58 -13.07 14.03
N THR A 74 0.53 -13.86 14.23
CA THR A 74 -0.06 -14.65 13.13
C THR A 74 -1.35 -14.01 12.63
N PHE A 75 -1.43 -13.75 11.34
CA PHE A 75 -2.69 -13.42 10.68
C PHE A 75 -3.50 -14.71 10.42
N ILE A 76 -4.75 -14.77 10.87
CA ILE A 76 -5.59 -15.98 10.76
C ILE A 76 -6.54 -15.88 9.56
N CYS A 77 -7.36 -14.83 9.53
CA CYS A 77 -8.38 -14.65 8.50
C CYS A 77 -8.82 -13.20 8.38
N GLU A 78 -9.46 -12.90 7.26
CA GLU A 78 -10.21 -11.67 7.01
C GLU A 78 -11.62 -12.00 6.52
N GLU A 79 -12.55 -11.15 6.89
CA GLU A 79 -13.90 -11.10 6.36
C GLU A 79 -14.21 -9.65 5.99
N LYS A 80 -14.70 -9.45 4.76
CA LYS A 80 -15.21 -8.15 4.32
C LYS A 80 -16.73 -8.16 4.42
N THR A 81 -17.26 -7.25 5.22
CA THR A 81 -18.70 -6.94 5.26
C THR A 81 -18.94 -5.59 4.58
N ASP A 82 -20.19 -5.24 4.28
CA ASP A 82 -20.54 -4.07 3.44
C ASP A 82 -19.85 -2.76 3.85
N ASN A 83 -19.61 -2.55 5.15
CA ASN A 83 -19.03 -1.30 5.67
C ASN A 83 -17.75 -1.47 6.52
N LYS A 84 -17.18 -2.68 6.64
CA LYS A 84 -16.00 -2.90 7.50
C LYS A 84 -15.22 -4.16 7.14
N TRP A 85 -13.93 -4.13 7.44
CA TRP A 85 -13.01 -5.27 7.43
C TRP A 85 -12.91 -5.84 8.85
N ILE A 86 -13.12 -7.14 8.97
CA ILE A 86 -12.95 -7.90 10.21
C ILE A 86 -11.77 -8.82 10.00
N VAL A 87 -10.78 -8.80 10.90
CA VAL A 87 -9.60 -9.67 10.83
C VAL A 87 -9.40 -10.39 12.16
N GLU A 88 -9.01 -11.66 12.12
CA GLU A 88 -8.59 -12.41 13.29
C GLU A 88 -7.07 -12.55 13.30
N LEU A 89 -6.45 -12.28 14.44
CA LEU A 89 -5.00 -12.32 14.65
C LEU A 89 -4.70 -13.14 15.89
N GLN A 90 -3.60 -13.89 15.90
CA GLN A 90 -3.14 -14.61 17.09
C GLN A 90 -1.82 -14.01 17.57
N LYS A 91 -1.70 -13.87 18.89
CA LYS A 91 -0.43 -13.49 19.50
C LYS A 91 0.60 -14.60 19.33
N GLY A 92 1.77 -14.24 18.82
CA GLY A 92 2.87 -15.15 18.55
C GLY A 92 2.70 -15.96 17.27
N GLN A 93 3.61 -16.91 17.07
CA GLN A 93 3.69 -17.73 15.86
C GLN A 93 2.83 -18.99 16.01
N ALA A 94 1.68 -19.03 15.35
CA ALA A 94 0.83 -20.22 15.28
C ALA A 94 1.34 -21.24 14.26
N GLN A 95 2.16 -20.82 13.29
CA GLN A 95 2.70 -21.67 12.24
C GLN A 95 4.12 -21.26 11.82
N LYS A 96 5.12 -21.79 12.53
CA LYS A 96 6.48 -22.04 11.97
C LYS A 96 6.97 -23.48 12.23
N ILE A 97 6.12 -24.40 12.69
CA ILE A 97 6.55 -25.76 13.10
C ILE A 97 6.35 -26.84 12.02
N ALA A 98 5.72 -26.56 10.87
CA ALA A 98 5.40 -27.59 9.87
C ALA A 98 6.29 -27.63 8.60
N GLN A 99 7.31 -26.77 8.46
CA GLN A 99 8.14 -26.73 7.24
C GLN A 99 9.66 -26.86 7.43
N GLU A 100 10.17 -27.01 8.65
CA GLU A 100 11.63 -27.12 8.87
C GLU A 100 12.18 -28.55 8.86
N VAL A 101 11.37 -29.58 8.57
CA VAL A 101 11.90 -30.94 8.35
C VAL A 101 11.83 -31.27 6.86
N GLY A 102 12.89 -30.91 6.15
CA GLY A 102 13.21 -31.52 4.85
C GLY A 102 13.02 -30.64 3.62
N SER A 103 13.82 -29.58 3.48
CA SER A 103 14.36 -29.26 2.17
C SER A 103 15.71 -28.55 2.31
N VAL A 104 16.77 -29.20 1.82
CA VAL A 104 18.01 -28.50 1.49
C VAL A 104 17.66 -27.58 0.33
N GLN A 105 17.22 -26.35 0.63
CA GLN A 105 16.96 -25.35 -0.38
C GLN A 105 18.30 -24.80 -0.85
N ARG A 106 18.60 -24.97 -2.14
CA ARG A 106 19.54 -24.09 -2.84
C ARG A 106 19.07 -22.67 -2.55
N GLN A 107 19.84 -21.90 -1.80
CA GLN A 107 19.60 -20.48 -1.62
C GLN A 107 19.57 -19.85 -3.01
N ALA A 108 18.36 -19.52 -3.49
CA ALA A 108 18.23 -18.58 -4.58
C ALA A 108 18.98 -17.30 -4.14
N PRO A 109 19.70 -16.61 -5.05
CA PRO A 109 20.34 -15.36 -4.70
C PRO A 109 19.29 -14.43 -4.07
N LEU A 110 19.60 -13.88 -2.89
CA LEU A 110 18.76 -12.89 -2.21
C LEU A 110 18.40 -11.80 -3.22
N LYS A 111 17.15 -11.77 -3.67
CA LYS A 111 16.64 -10.70 -4.51
C LYS A 111 16.79 -9.41 -3.72
N LYS A 112 17.48 -8.43 -4.29
CA LYS A 112 17.68 -7.14 -3.66
C LYS A 112 16.38 -6.35 -3.80
N GLU A 113 15.83 -5.87 -2.69
CA GLU A 113 14.64 -5.02 -2.71
C GLU A 113 15.02 -3.55 -2.63
N LYS A 114 14.24 -2.72 -3.31
CA LYS A 114 14.37 -1.26 -3.34
C LYS A 114 13.04 -0.64 -3.00
N THR A 115 13.06 0.32 -2.10
CA THR A 115 11.86 1.05 -1.69
C THR A 115 12.02 2.53 -1.93
N MET A 116 10.92 3.18 -2.28
CA MET A 116 10.87 4.63 -2.38
C MET A 116 9.53 5.18 -1.93
N VAL A 117 9.57 6.22 -1.10
CA VAL A 117 8.43 7.08 -0.81
C VAL A 117 8.39 8.19 -1.84
N VAL A 118 7.34 8.23 -2.64
CA VAL A 118 7.05 9.31 -3.59
C VAL A 118 6.06 10.26 -2.92
N PHE A 119 6.59 11.25 -2.22
CA PHE A 119 5.84 12.31 -1.56
C PHE A 119 5.58 13.48 -2.51
N SER A 120 6.58 13.80 -3.32
CA SER A 120 6.55 14.91 -4.27
C SER A 120 5.61 14.67 -5.45
N GLY A 121 4.95 15.73 -5.92
CA GLY A 121 3.95 15.70 -6.99
C GLY A 121 4.38 16.43 -8.26
N GLU A 122 5.65 16.79 -8.38
CA GLU A 122 6.19 17.52 -9.52
C GLU A 122 6.69 16.56 -10.62
N LEU A 123 6.52 16.98 -11.88
CA LEU A 123 6.79 16.18 -13.07
C LEU A 123 8.22 15.64 -13.12
N ASP A 124 9.20 16.49 -12.88
CA ASP A 124 10.63 16.15 -12.92
C ASP A 124 11.03 15.16 -11.83
N LYS A 125 10.49 15.31 -10.62
CA LYS A 125 10.72 14.36 -9.52
C LYS A 125 10.04 13.02 -9.79
N ALA A 126 8.81 13.04 -10.31
CA ALA A 126 8.11 11.83 -10.72
C ALA A 126 8.87 11.06 -11.81
N ILE A 127 9.37 11.76 -12.83
CA ILE A 127 10.22 11.16 -13.88
C ILE A 127 11.47 10.53 -13.25
N ALA A 128 12.17 11.26 -12.37
CA ALA A 128 13.35 10.74 -11.70
C ALA A 128 13.04 9.45 -10.89
N SER A 129 11.95 9.44 -10.12
CA SER A 129 11.50 8.27 -9.35
C SER A 129 11.30 7.06 -10.26
N PHE A 130 10.57 7.20 -11.36
CA PHE A 130 10.30 6.07 -12.27
C PHE A 130 11.52 5.66 -13.10
N ILE A 131 12.44 6.56 -13.43
CA ILE A 131 13.71 6.19 -14.07
C ILE A 131 14.54 5.31 -13.12
N ILE A 132 14.66 5.72 -11.86
CA ILE A 132 15.38 4.93 -10.84
C ILE A 132 14.70 3.58 -10.62
N ALA A 133 13.37 3.57 -10.51
CA ALA A 133 12.58 2.36 -10.28
C ALA A 133 12.72 1.36 -11.44
N ASN A 134 12.54 1.81 -12.69
CA ASN A 134 12.70 0.96 -13.86
C ASN A 134 14.16 0.49 -14.03
N GLY A 135 15.14 1.34 -13.74
CA GLY A 135 16.56 0.95 -13.73
C GLY A 135 16.86 -0.14 -12.69
N ALA A 136 16.31 -0.01 -11.48
CA ALA A 136 16.40 -1.05 -10.45
C ALA A 136 15.74 -2.35 -10.90
N LYS A 137 14.55 -2.28 -11.50
CA LYS A 137 13.84 -3.46 -11.98
C LYS A 137 14.59 -4.16 -13.12
N ALA A 138 15.22 -3.42 -14.02
CA ALA A 138 16.08 -3.95 -15.08
C ALA A 138 17.36 -4.64 -14.57
N MET A 139 17.73 -4.40 -13.31
CA MET A 139 18.83 -5.09 -12.60
C MET A 139 18.30 -6.23 -11.69
N ASP A 140 17.14 -6.79 -12.00
CA ASP A 140 16.46 -7.87 -11.25
C ASP A 140 16.20 -7.56 -9.76
N ASN A 141 16.03 -6.28 -9.42
CA ASN A 141 15.58 -5.90 -8.08
C ASN A 141 14.05 -5.96 -8.00
N GLU A 142 13.51 -6.34 -6.84
CA GLU A 142 12.12 -6.05 -6.53
C GLU A 142 12.00 -4.59 -6.09
N VAL A 143 10.95 -3.92 -6.56
CA VAL A 143 10.78 -2.48 -6.34
C VAL A 143 9.39 -2.20 -5.82
N THR A 144 9.31 -1.50 -4.70
CA THR A 144 8.06 -1.00 -4.13
C THR A 144 8.10 0.52 -4.05
N MET A 145 7.13 1.18 -4.68
CA MET A 145 6.97 2.62 -4.68
C MET A 145 5.72 2.99 -3.88
N PHE A 146 5.89 3.74 -2.78
CA PHE A 146 4.82 4.18 -1.91
C PHE A 146 4.47 5.65 -2.18
N PHE A 147 3.31 5.89 -2.77
CA PHE A 147 2.84 7.23 -3.14
C PHE A 147 1.98 7.81 -2.02
N THR A 148 2.38 8.98 -1.53
CA THR A 148 1.73 9.68 -0.42
C THR A 148 1.63 11.17 -0.74
N PHE A 149 0.72 11.87 -0.06
CA PHE A 149 0.48 13.31 -0.27
C PHE A 149 0.43 13.69 -1.77
N TRP A 150 1.27 14.64 -2.20
CA TRP A 150 1.24 15.19 -3.55
C TRP A 150 1.55 14.15 -4.62
N GLY A 151 2.37 13.14 -4.29
CA GLY A 151 2.70 12.02 -5.15
C GLY A 151 1.48 11.23 -5.60
N LEU A 152 0.41 11.16 -4.80
CA LEU A 152 -0.83 10.49 -5.21
C LEU A 152 -1.43 11.07 -6.49
N ASN A 153 -1.23 12.36 -6.77
CA ASN A 153 -1.75 12.99 -7.99
C ASN A 153 -1.12 12.43 -9.26
N ILE A 154 0.09 11.85 -9.16
CA ILE A 154 0.77 11.18 -10.28
C ILE A 154 -0.04 9.96 -10.74
N LEU A 155 -0.65 9.23 -9.79
CA LEU A 155 -1.37 7.97 -10.02
C LEU A 155 -2.85 8.15 -10.41
N ARG A 156 -3.35 9.39 -10.45
CA ARG A 156 -4.76 9.66 -10.81
C ARG A 156 -4.97 9.42 -12.30
N ARG A 157 -6.12 8.84 -12.65
CA ARG A 157 -6.57 8.75 -14.05
C ARG A 157 -6.70 10.16 -14.65
N PRO A 158 -6.28 10.35 -15.90
CA PRO A 158 -6.43 11.64 -16.58
C PRO A 158 -7.91 11.94 -16.85
N GLU A 159 -8.73 10.93 -17.12
CA GLU A 159 -10.17 11.07 -17.32
C GLU A 159 -10.90 11.31 -15.98
N PRO A 160 -11.92 12.21 -15.94
CA PRO A 160 -12.79 12.34 -14.79
C PRO A 160 -13.59 11.06 -14.55
N VAL A 161 -13.49 10.49 -13.35
CA VAL A 161 -14.33 9.37 -12.90
C VAL A 161 -15.45 9.90 -12.01
N ASN A 162 -16.68 9.44 -12.24
CA ASN A 162 -17.83 9.85 -11.43
C ASN A 162 -17.91 8.99 -10.17
N VAL A 163 -17.65 9.60 -9.01
CA VAL A 163 -17.63 8.94 -7.71
C VAL A 163 -18.35 9.81 -6.68
N LYS A 164 -19.05 9.17 -5.75
CA LYS A 164 -19.73 9.87 -4.66
C LYS A 164 -18.70 10.29 -3.62
N LYS A 165 -18.66 11.59 -3.33
CA LYS A 165 -17.74 12.20 -2.38
C LYS A 165 -18.47 13.23 -1.54
N ASP A 166 -17.93 13.56 -0.38
CA ASP A 166 -18.37 14.73 0.35
C ASP A 166 -17.97 16.03 -0.38
N PHE A 167 -18.50 17.16 0.10
CA PHE A 167 -18.31 18.46 -0.52
C PHE A 167 -16.83 18.89 -0.55
N MET A 168 -16.08 18.66 0.54
CA MET A 168 -14.68 19.07 0.63
C MET A 168 -13.78 18.21 -0.27
N ALA A 169 -13.96 16.88 -0.24
CA ALA A 169 -13.27 15.94 -1.11
C ALA A 169 -13.50 16.25 -2.59
N THR A 170 -14.72 16.66 -2.96
CA THR A 170 -15.03 17.11 -4.32
C THR A 170 -14.27 18.37 -4.71
N MET A 171 -14.13 19.32 -3.78
CA MET A 171 -13.38 20.56 -4.00
C MET A 171 -11.88 20.28 -4.17
N PHE A 172 -11.28 19.53 -3.24
CA PHE A 172 -9.87 19.13 -3.31
C PHE A 172 -9.58 18.37 -4.61
N GLY A 173 -10.42 17.39 -4.96
CA GLY A 173 -10.28 16.61 -6.19
C GLY A 173 -10.37 17.42 -7.50
N LYS A 174 -10.96 18.62 -7.49
CA LYS A 174 -10.96 19.56 -8.63
C LYS A 174 -9.75 20.49 -8.63
N MET A 175 -9.24 20.88 -7.45
CA MET A 175 -8.11 21.79 -7.31
C MET A 175 -6.76 21.11 -7.61
N MET A 176 -6.63 19.84 -7.27
CA MET A 176 -5.36 19.12 -7.41
C MET A 176 -5.15 18.58 -8.83
N PRO A 177 -3.89 18.47 -9.31
CA PRO A 177 -3.56 17.90 -10.61
C PRO A 177 -4.17 16.52 -10.81
N ARG A 178 -4.58 16.23 -12.05
CA ARG A 178 -5.15 14.94 -12.45
C ARG A 178 -4.18 14.23 -13.38
N GLY A 179 -3.44 13.29 -12.82
CA GLY A 179 -2.48 12.47 -13.54
C GLY A 179 -1.21 13.20 -13.92
N SER A 180 -0.28 12.42 -14.46
CA SER A 180 1.07 12.81 -14.88
C SER A 180 1.12 14.00 -15.84
N GLN A 181 0.10 14.20 -16.68
CA GLN A 181 0.06 15.26 -17.70
C GLN A 181 -0.20 16.66 -17.13
N LYS A 182 -0.78 16.75 -15.93
CA LYS A 182 -1.13 18.03 -15.28
C LYS A 182 -0.14 18.46 -14.21
N LEU A 183 0.93 17.71 -14.01
CA LEU A 183 1.96 18.02 -13.02
C LEU A 183 2.78 19.24 -13.45
N GLY A 184 3.08 20.11 -12.50
CA GLY A 184 4.02 21.21 -12.68
C GLY A 184 5.48 20.75 -12.53
N LEU A 185 6.43 21.60 -12.90
CA LEU A 185 7.84 21.39 -12.59
C LEU A 185 8.20 21.90 -11.19
N SER A 186 9.13 21.23 -10.51
CA SER A 186 9.64 21.64 -9.20
C SER A 186 10.34 23.01 -9.24
N LYS A 187 10.95 23.34 -10.37
CA LYS A 187 11.60 24.63 -10.64
C LYS A 187 11.29 25.06 -12.07
N MET A 188 11.25 26.38 -12.31
CA MET A 188 10.99 26.96 -13.63
C MET A 188 9.65 26.50 -14.26
N ASN A 189 8.59 26.38 -13.47
CA ASN A 189 7.28 25.98 -13.97
C ASN A 189 6.69 26.99 -14.99
N MET A 190 7.01 28.29 -14.84
CA MET A 190 6.65 29.37 -15.78
C MET A 190 5.18 29.32 -16.23
N ALA A 191 4.25 29.30 -15.26
CA ALA A 191 2.81 29.19 -15.51
C ALA A 191 2.40 27.98 -16.41
N GLY A 192 3.16 26.88 -16.34
CA GLY A 192 2.91 25.66 -17.11
C GLY A 192 3.66 25.58 -18.45
N MET A 193 4.46 26.60 -18.83
CA MET A 193 5.33 26.51 -20.00
C MET A 193 6.51 25.55 -19.77
N GLY A 194 7.05 25.51 -18.55
CA GLY A 194 8.18 24.63 -18.19
C GLY A 194 7.90 23.14 -18.45
N PRO A 195 6.79 22.57 -17.91
CA PRO A 195 6.40 21.18 -18.18
C PRO A 195 6.25 20.84 -19.67
N LYS A 196 5.75 21.78 -20.49
CA LYS A 196 5.64 21.57 -21.94
C LYS A 196 7.01 21.54 -22.60
N MET A 197 7.90 22.45 -22.22
CA MET A 197 9.26 22.53 -22.75
C MET A 197 10.06 21.28 -22.42
N ILE A 198 10.05 20.82 -21.15
CA ILE A 198 10.81 19.64 -20.76
C ILE A 198 10.30 18.37 -21.45
N ARG A 199 8.97 18.21 -21.60
CA ARG A 199 8.38 17.07 -22.31
C ARG A 199 8.77 17.07 -23.79
N LYS A 200 8.81 18.25 -24.42
CA LYS A 200 9.31 18.38 -25.79
C LYS A 200 10.77 17.97 -25.89
N VAL A 201 11.64 18.50 -25.02
CA VAL A 201 13.07 18.14 -25.01
C VAL A 201 13.30 16.65 -24.75
N MET A 202 12.52 16.04 -23.86
CA MET A 202 12.56 14.59 -23.62
C MET A 202 12.20 13.81 -24.88
N ASN A 203 11.09 14.17 -25.53
CA ASN A 203 10.66 13.51 -26.77
C ASN A 203 11.69 13.67 -27.90
N ASP A 204 12.26 14.87 -28.07
CA ASP A 204 13.32 15.13 -29.05
C ASP A 204 14.59 14.29 -28.80
N LYS A 205 14.81 13.87 -27.54
CA LYS A 205 15.92 13.00 -27.11
C LYS A 205 15.52 11.52 -26.99
N ASN A 206 14.34 11.14 -27.45
CA ASN A 206 13.80 9.77 -27.32
C ASN A 206 13.75 9.25 -25.88
N ILE A 207 13.52 10.14 -24.91
CA ILE A 207 13.27 9.77 -23.51
C ILE A 207 11.78 9.52 -23.36
N SER A 208 11.42 8.34 -22.82
CA SER A 208 10.04 7.94 -22.57
C SER A 208 9.27 8.98 -21.75
N SER A 209 7.99 9.12 -22.05
CA SER A 209 7.10 9.96 -21.27
C SER A 209 6.93 9.40 -19.85
N LEU A 210 6.49 10.22 -18.90
CA LEU A 210 6.20 9.74 -17.54
C LEU A 210 5.11 8.66 -17.57
N GLU A 211 4.14 8.80 -18.47
CA GLU A 211 3.06 7.85 -18.69
C GLU A 211 3.60 6.47 -19.11
N ASP A 212 4.54 6.44 -20.05
CA ASP A 212 5.18 5.20 -20.51
C ASP A 212 6.07 4.59 -19.43
N LEU A 213 6.77 5.41 -18.64
CA LEU A 213 7.60 4.97 -17.53
C LEU A 213 6.77 4.33 -16.41
N ILE A 214 5.60 4.91 -16.10
CA ILE A 214 4.63 4.34 -15.14
C ILE A 214 4.15 2.98 -15.66
N LYS A 215 3.69 2.94 -16.91
CA LYS A 215 3.17 1.71 -17.53
C LYS A 215 4.23 0.60 -17.55
N THR A 216 5.45 0.92 -17.99
CA THR A 216 6.58 -0.02 -18.01
C THR A 216 6.89 -0.54 -16.59
N GLY A 217 6.83 0.34 -15.59
CA GLY A 217 7.03 -0.04 -14.20
C GLY A 217 5.99 -1.07 -13.74
N ILE A 218 4.71 -0.79 -13.96
CA ILE A 218 3.61 -1.69 -13.59
C ILE A 218 3.71 -3.02 -14.36
N ASP A 219 3.88 -2.96 -15.68
CA ASP A 219 3.95 -4.14 -16.56
C ASP A 219 5.17 -5.03 -16.23
N SER A 220 6.26 -4.44 -15.72
CA SER A 220 7.45 -5.19 -15.26
C SER A 220 7.30 -5.75 -13.85
N GLY A 221 6.24 -5.40 -13.11
CA GLY A 221 5.97 -5.88 -11.75
C GLY A 221 6.56 -5.01 -10.64
N ILE A 222 6.75 -3.71 -10.87
CA ILE A 222 6.99 -2.74 -9.78
C ILE A 222 5.70 -2.60 -8.98
N ARG A 223 5.78 -2.79 -7.66
CA ARG A 223 4.63 -2.64 -6.76
C ARG A 223 4.38 -1.16 -6.51
N ILE A 224 3.18 -0.69 -6.90
CA ILE A 224 2.75 0.70 -6.70
C ILE A 224 1.72 0.72 -5.59
N VAL A 225 2.04 1.37 -4.46
CA VAL A 225 1.18 1.43 -3.27
C VAL A 225 0.72 2.87 -3.06
N ALA A 226 -0.59 3.10 -3.04
CA ALA A 226 -1.20 4.37 -2.66
C ALA A 226 -1.48 4.42 -1.16
N CYS A 227 -1.01 5.49 -0.52
CA CYS A 227 -1.21 5.73 0.90
C CYS A 227 -2.68 6.01 1.22
N GLN A 228 -3.31 5.09 1.97
CA GLN A 228 -4.71 5.19 2.38
C GLN A 228 -5.03 6.50 3.11
N MET A 229 -4.22 6.88 4.11
CA MET A 229 -4.43 8.12 4.85
C MET A 229 -4.39 9.35 3.94
N SER A 230 -3.46 9.40 2.99
CA SER A 230 -3.39 10.52 2.04
C SER A 230 -4.59 10.53 1.08
N MET A 231 -5.08 9.37 0.66
CA MET A 231 -6.31 9.25 -0.13
C MET A 231 -7.51 9.83 0.62
N ASP A 232 -7.68 9.50 1.90
CA ASP A 232 -8.76 10.03 2.74
C ASP A 232 -8.69 11.56 2.87
N VAL A 233 -7.50 12.08 3.21
CA VAL A 233 -7.27 13.52 3.39
C VAL A 233 -7.52 14.31 2.10
N MET A 234 -7.11 13.76 0.96
CA MET A 234 -7.24 14.40 -0.35
C MET A 234 -8.58 14.08 -1.03
N GLY A 235 -9.41 13.24 -0.41
CA GLY A 235 -10.68 12.80 -0.96
C GLY A 235 -10.53 12.08 -2.30
N ILE A 236 -9.49 11.27 -2.48
CA ILE A 236 -9.24 10.47 -3.68
C ILE A 236 -9.73 9.05 -3.43
N THR A 237 -10.53 8.52 -4.35
CA THR A 237 -11.07 7.16 -4.28
C THR A 237 -10.23 6.19 -5.11
N LYS A 238 -10.33 4.89 -4.84
CA LYS A 238 -9.58 3.86 -5.57
C LYS A 238 -9.89 3.90 -7.08
N GLU A 239 -11.14 4.16 -7.41
CA GLU A 239 -11.66 4.17 -8.78
C GLU A 239 -11.05 5.30 -9.61
N GLU A 240 -10.54 6.36 -8.97
CA GLU A 240 -9.84 7.47 -9.62
C GLU A 240 -8.35 7.21 -9.85
N LEU A 241 -7.80 6.11 -9.33
CA LEU A 241 -6.41 5.73 -9.55
C LEU A 241 -6.29 4.83 -10.78
N ILE A 242 -5.14 4.90 -11.46
CA ILE A 242 -4.79 3.99 -12.56
C ILE A 242 -4.81 2.53 -12.11
N ASP A 243 -4.95 1.62 -13.07
CA ASP A 243 -4.91 0.19 -12.79
C ASP A 243 -3.54 -0.25 -12.27
N GLY A 244 -3.50 -1.32 -11.47
CA GLY A 244 -2.26 -1.85 -10.88
C GLY A 244 -1.80 -1.17 -9.58
N VAL A 245 -2.59 -0.23 -9.03
CA VAL A 245 -2.30 0.42 -7.76
C VAL A 245 -2.90 -0.36 -6.58
N GLU A 246 -2.04 -0.78 -5.66
CA GLU A 246 -2.39 -1.35 -4.36
C GLU A 246 -2.74 -0.23 -3.38
N ILE A 247 -3.63 -0.49 -2.42
CA ILE A 247 -3.89 0.43 -1.31
C ILE A 247 -3.19 -0.14 -0.08
N GLY A 248 -2.43 0.71 0.61
CA GLY A 248 -1.77 0.36 1.86
C GLY A 248 -1.57 1.57 2.75
N GLY A 249 -1.39 1.32 4.03
CA GLY A 249 -0.96 2.33 4.99
C GLY A 249 0.53 2.21 5.31
N VAL A 250 0.91 2.77 6.45
CA VAL A 250 2.31 2.86 6.85
C VAL A 250 2.94 1.50 7.11
N ALA A 251 2.16 0.53 7.63
CA ALA A 251 2.68 -0.79 7.95
C ALA A 251 3.04 -1.57 6.68
N THR A 252 2.18 -1.50 5.64
CA THR A 252 2.45 -2.07 4.32
C THR A 252 3.78 -1.57 3.75
N TYR A 253 4.07 -0.28 3.90
CA TYR A 253 5.33 0.30 3.41
C TYR A 253 6.53 -0.09 4.26
N LEU A 254 6.41 -0.08 5.60
CA LEU A 254 7.52 -0.41 6.49
C LEU A 254 7.97 -1.87 6.35
N ASP A 255 7.03 -2.81 6.17
CA ASP A 255 7.31 -4.22 5.87
C ASP A 255 8.16 -4.36 4.59
N ALA A 256 7.78 -3.68 3.50
CA ALA A 256 8.61 -3.66 2.29
C ALA A 256 9.97 -2.95 2.49
N ALA A 257 10.07 -1.99 3.41
CA ALA A 257 11.29 -1.24 3.67
C ALA A 257 12.30 -2.01 4.53
N ASP A 258 11.83 -2.91 5.41
CA ASP A 258 12.70 -3.72 6.28
C ASP A 258 13.52 -4.74 5.48
N ASP A 259 12.96 -5.28 4.38
CA ASP A 259 13.66 -6.19 3.46
C ASP A 259 14.51 -5.45 2.40
N SER A 260 14.38 -4.12 2.32
CA SER A 260 15.05 -3.29 1.33
C SER A 260 16.44 -2.86 1.75
N ASN A 261 17.39 -2.93 0.81
CA ASN A 261 18.76 -2.45 1.04
C ASN A 261 18.97 -1.00 0.56
N VAL A 262 17.97 -0.37 -0.05
CA VAL A 262 17.98 1.06 -0.41
C VAL A 262 16.59 1.62 -0.24
N ASN A 263 16.47 2.65 0.59
CA ASN A 263 15.24 3.38 0.80
C ASN A 263 15.41 4.86 0.43
N LEU A 264 14.56 5.39 -0.44
CA LEU A 264 14.59 6.78 -0.89
C LEU A 264 13.31 7.53 -0.50
N PHE A 265 13.44 8.82 -0.20
CA PHE A 265 12.30 9.72 -0.03
C PHE A 265 12.40 10.82 -1.08
N ILE A 266 11.40 10.92 -1.95
CA ILE A 266 11.40 11.77 -3.15
C ILE A 266 10.21 12.72 -3.13
#